data_AF-A0A957PME1-F1
#
_entry.id   AF-A0A957PME1-F1
#
_cell.length_a   1.000
_cell.length_b   1.000
_cell.length_c   1.000
_cell.angle_alpha   90.00
_cell.angle_beta   90.00
_cell.angle_gamma   90.00
#
_symmetry.space_group_name_H-M   'P 1'
#
loop_
_entity.id
_entity.type
_entity.pdbx_description
1 polymer ?
#
loop_
_entity_poly.entity_id
_entity_poly.type
_entity_poly.pdbx_seq_one_letter_code
_entity_poly.pdbx_strand_id
1 'polypeptide(L)'
;IRVQGEAGQTITLRHAEVLEHGELGTRPLRHAEATDRYTLRGGGVETYEPFFTFHGFRYVEVEGWPGALTLDAITAVVIHSDMVRTGWFDCSDPMLNQLHQNVLWGMRGNFLDVPTDCPQRDERIGWTGDIQVFTPTAAFLYDVSGFLASWLRDLAIEQAKFNGSVPFVVPDIMGGNGAAAWGDAAVVVPWVLYQRYGDLAILETQFKSMCDWVDHVAGVAGENYLWDSGFQLGVWLDPSAPPDNPFMARTAGVIVASAYFAYSAALVAQI
;
A
#
# COMPACT_ATOMS: atom_id res chain seq x y z
N ILE A 1 -25.01 -2.26 -7.78
CA ILE A 1 -26.23 -1.48 -8.09
C ILE A 1 -27.45 -2.39 -8.21
N ARG A 2 -28.64 -1.87 -7.91
CA ARG A 2 -29.94 -2.51 -8.14
C ARG A 2 -30.80 -1.56 -8.99
N VAL A 3 -31.25 -2.02 -10.16
CA VAL A 3 -31.80 -1.11 -11.18
C VAL A 3 -32.83 -1.80 -12.09
N GLN A 4 -33.77 -1.05 -12.65
CA GLN A 4 -34.73 -1.50 -13.65
C GLN A 4 -34.82 -0.47 -14.77
N GLY A 5 -34.67 -0.91 -16.02
CA GLY A 5 -34.75 -0.03 -17.19
C GLY A 5 -34.98 -0.81 -18.49
N GLU A 6 -34.86 -0.13 -19.62
CA GLU A 6 -35.06 -0.71 -20.94
C GLU A 6 -33.87 -1.57 -21.38
N ALA A 7 -34.14 -2.61 -22.16
CA ALA A 7 -33.09 -3.47 -22.71
C ALA A 7 -32.15 -2.66 -23.62
N GLY A 8 -30.84 -2.80 -23.45
CA GLY A 8 -29.82 -2.09 -24.22
C GLY A 8 -29.42 -0.72 -23.68
N GLN A 9 -30.11 -0.20 -22.66
CA GLN A 9 -29.68 1.01 -21.96
C GLN A 9 -28.43 0.73 -21.14
N THR A 10 -27.42 1.62 -21.24
CA THR A 10 -26.15 1.47 -20.52
C THR A 10 -26.05 2.48 -19.37
N ILE A 11 -25.69 1.98 -18.20
CA ILE A 11 -25.36 2.78 -17.01
C ILE A 11 -23.84 2.84 -16.91
N THR A 12 -23.30 4.05 -16.75
CA THR A 12 -21.87 4.28 -16.54
C THR A 12 -21.64 4.76 -15.11
N LEU A 13 -20.67 4.17 -14.42
CA LEU A 13 -20.27 4.51 -13.06
C LEU A 13 -18.81 4.93 -13.06
N ARG A 14 -18.51 6.20 -12.79
CA ARG A 14 -17.14 6.74 -12.72
C ARG A 14 -16.79 7.03 -11.27
N HIS A 15 -15.62 6.58 -10.82
CA HIS A 15 -15.24 6.60 -9.40
C HIS A 15 -14.08 7.57 -9.14
N ALA A 16 -14.15 8.34 -8.06
CA ALA A 16 -13.02 9.15 -7.57
C ALA A 16 -13.05 9.40 -6.06
N GLU A 17 -11.89 9.74 -5.50
CA GLU A 17 -11.74 10.03 -4.07
C GLU A 17 -12.27 11.41 -3.67
N VAL A 18 -12.19 12.38 -4.58
CA VAL A 18 -12.47 13.80 -4.29
C VAL A 18 -13.31 14.44 -5.39
N LEU A 19 -13.91 15.57 -5.05
CA LEU A 19 -14.48 16.50 -6.02
C LEU A 19 -13.50 17.66 -6.24
N GLU A 20 -13.31 18.07 -7.49
CA GLU A 20 -12.54 19.24 -7.89
C GLU A 20 -13.49 20.21 -8.61
N HIS A 21 -13.66 21.42 -8.06
CA HIS A 21 -14.55 22.45 -8.63
C HIS A 21 -16.02 22.01 -8.79
N GLY A 22 -16.50 21.10 -7.95
CA GLY A 22 -17.87 20.57 -7.98
C GLY A 22 -18.06 19.35 -8.88
N GLU A 23 -17.03 18.97 -9.64
CA GLU A 23 -17.03 17.83 -10.55
C GLU A 23 -16.16 16.69 -10.00
N LEU A 24 -16.28 15.50 -10.61
CA LEU A 24 -15.48 14.33 -10.21
C LEU A 24 -13.98 14.56 -10.49
N GLY A 25 -13.16 14.51 -9.43
CA GLY A 25 -11.71 14.75 -9.52
C GLY A 25 -10.94 13.54 -10.04
N THR A 26 -10.94 13.31 -11.36
CA THR A 26 -10.31 12.11 -11.97
C THR A 26 -8.85 12.30 -12.38
N ARG A 27 -8.35 13.55 -12.45
CA ARG A 27 -6.95 13.84 -12.82
C ARG A 27 -5.92 13.06 -11.99
N PRO A 28 -6.05 12.93 -10.64
CA PRO A 28 -5.10 12.17 -9.83
C PRO A 28 -5.05 10.65 -10.11
N LEU A 29 -6.05 10.10 -10.81
CA LEU A 29 -6.10 8.66 -11.17
C LEU A 29 -5.10 8.29 -12.28
N ARG A 30 -4.50 9.30 -12.93
CA ARG A 30 -3.56 9.15 -14.05
C ARG A 30 -4.20 8.35 -15.20
N HIS A 31 -3.68 7.18 -15.57
CA HIS A 31 -4.22 6.36 -16.65
C HIS A 31 -5.27 5.34 -16.21
N ALA A 32 -5.60 5.25 -14.91
CA ALA A 32 -6.70 4.40 -14.46
C ALA A 32 -8.05 5.07 -14.78
N GLU A 33 -8.84 4.44 -15.66
CA GLU A 33 -10.17 4.96 -16.02
C GLU A 33 -11.19 4.92 -14.86
N ALA A 34 -11.06 3.94 -13.95
CA ALA A 34 -11.97 3.72 -12.81
C ALA A 34 -13.47 3.81 -13.17
N THR A 35 -13.84 3.22 -14.31
CA THR A 35 -15.18 3.34 -14.91
C THR A 35 -15.79 1.97 -15.20
N ASP A 36 -16.98 1.71 -14.64
CA ASP A 36 -17.77 0.52 -14.93
C ASP A 36 -18.91 0.87 -15.89
N ARG A 37 -19.22 -0.04 -16.82
CA ARG A 37 -20.34 0.10 -17.77
C ARG A 37 -21.20 -1.15 -17.73
N TYR A 38 -22.49 -0.97 -17.44
CA TYR A 38 -23.47 -2.05 -17.37
C TYR A 38 -24.61 -1.80 -18.34
N THR A 39 -24.76 -2.69 -19.33
CA THR A 39 -25.88 -2.66 -20.28
C THR A 39 -27.00 -3.57 -19.80
N LEU A 40 -28.18 -2.99 -19.60
CA LEU A 40 -29.35 -3.66 -19.07
C LEU A 40 -29.89 -4.70 -20.04
N ARG A 41 -30.29 -5.87 -19.53
CA ARG A 41 -31.05 -6.86 -20.32
C ARG A 41 -32.53 -6.48 -20.44
N GLY A 42 -33.03 -5.65 -19.53
CA GLY A 42 -34.44 -5.29 -19.42
C GLY A 42 -35.31 -6.42 -18.83
N GLY A 43 -36.62 -6.17 -18.77
CA GLY A 43 -37.61 -7.17 -18.37
C GLY A 43 -37.74 -7.42 -16.85
N GLY A 44 -37.15 -6.57 -16.01
CA GLY A 44 -37.31 -6.63 -14.55
C GLY A 44 -36.22 -5.88 -13.80
N VAL A 45 -36.16 -6.09 -12.49
CA VAL A 45 -35.09 -5.56 -11.65
C VAL A 45 -33.83 -6.42 -11.82
N GLU A 46 -32.69 -5.75 -12.00
CA GLU A 46 -31.37 -6.32 -12.19
C GLU A 46 -30.46 -5.93 -11.02
N THR A 47 -29.45 -6.75 -10.76
CA THR A 47 -28.38 -6.46 -9.79
C THR A 47 -27.05 -6.68 -10.49
N TYR A 48 -26.15 -5.71 -10.33
CA TYR A 48 -24.82 -5.74 -10.92
C TYR A 48 -23.78 -5.33 -9.90
N GLU A 49 -22.71 -6.11 -9.84
CA GLU A 49 -21.47 -5.86 -9.10
C GLU A 49 -20.32 -6.31 -10.00
N PRO A 50 -19.29 -5.47 -10.22
CA PRO A 50 -18.16 -5.87 -11.05
C PRO A 50 -17.33 -6.94 -10.32
N PHE A 51 -16.81 -7.92 -11.06
CA PHE A 51 -16.15 -9.09 -10.47
C PHE A 51 -14.61 -9.04 -10.53
N PHE A 52 -14.03 -8.43 -11.57
CA PHE A 52 -12.57 -8.44 -11.83
C PHE A 52 -11.93 -7.05 -11.76
N THR A 53 -12.54 -6.12 -11.02
CA THR A 53 -12.00 -4.77 -10.81
C THR A 53 -12.34 -4.28 -9.41
N PHE A 54 -11.62 -3.25 -8.97
CA PHE A 54 -11.91 -2.52 -7.76
C PHE A 54 -11.46 -1.07 -7.91
N HIS A 55 -12.03 -0.19 -7.09
CA HIS A 55 -11.80 1.24 -7.14
C HIS A 55 -11.61 1.78 -5.72
N GLY A 56 -10.64 2.67 -5.51
CA GLY A 56 -10.58 3.53 -4.32
C GLY A 56 -11.36 4.81 -4.56
N PHE A 57 -12.46 5.02 -3.83
CA PHE A 57 -13.34 6.16 -4.07
C PHE A 57 -14.18 6.56 -2.85
N ARG A 58 -14.68 7.79 -2.91
CA ARG A 58 -15.74 8.30 -2.05
C ARG A 58 -16.95 8.77 -2.86
N TYR A 59 -16.72 9.22 -4.09
CA TYR A 59 -17.74 9.76 -4.98
C TYR A 59 -17.88 8.88 -6.22
N VAL A 60 -19.12 8.70 -6.67
CA VAL A 60 -19.46 8.02 -7.92
C VAL A 60 -20.34 8.94 -8.75
N GLU A 61 -19.90 9.24 -9.96
CA GLU A 61 -20.74 9.86 -10.98
C GLU A 61 -21.51 8.75 -11.71
N VAL A 62 -22.81 8.97 -11.88
CA VAL A 62 -23.73 7.99 -12.45
C VAL A 62 -24.38 8.60 -13.69
N GLU A 63 -24.10 8.01 -14.85
CA GLU A 63 -24.72 8.41 -16.11
C GLU A 63 -25.62 7.30 -16.66
N GLY A 64 -26.64 7.68 -17.44
CA GLY A 64 -27.53 6.72 -18.10
C GLY A 64 -28.47 5.99 -17.15
N TRP A 65 -28.65 6.47 -15.91
CA TRP A 65 -29.58 5.88 -14.95
C TRP A 65 -31.05 6.00 -15.42
N PRO A 66 -31.85 4.93 -15.37
CA PRO A 66 -33.27 5.00 -15.72
C PRO A 66 -34.08 5.71 -14.64
N GLY A 67 -34.70 6.84 -15.00
CA GLY A 67 -35.55 7.61 -14.09
C GLY A 67 -34.77 8.31 -12.97
N ALA A 68 -35.33 8.34 -11.76
CA ALA A 68 -34.71 8.97 -10.60
C ALA A 68 -33.78 7.99 -9.87
N LEU A 69 -32.56 8.43 -9.57
CA LEU A 69 -31.63 7.69 -8.73
C LEU A 69 -32.02 7.83 -7.25
N THR A 70 -32.22 6.72 -6.56
CA THR A 70 -32.56 6.68 -5.13
C THR A 70 -31.39 6.16 -4.30
N LEU A 71 -31.35 6.50 -3.01
CA LEU A 71 -30.24 6.15 -2.12
C LEU A 71 -30.06 4.63 -1.91
N ASP A 72 -31.13 3.85 -2.07
CA ASP A 72 -31.12 2.38 -1.94
C ASP A 72 -30.71 1.65 -3.23
N ALA A 73 -30.52 2.37 -4.33
CA ALA A 73 -30.17 1.77 -5.62
C ALA A 73 -28.68 1.44 -5.76
N ILE A 74 -27.83 2.09 -4.97
CA ILE A 74 -26.37 1.93 -4.99
C ILE A 74 -25.88 1.63 -3.59
N THR A 75 -24.99 0.65 -3.48
CA THR A 75 -24.31 0.28 -2.24
C THR A 75 -22.84 0.09 -2.56
N ALA A 76 -21.97 0.75 -1.79
CA ALA A 76 -20.54 0.51 -1.86
C ALA A 76 -20.21 -0.80 -1.12
N VAL A 77 -19.55 -1.73 -1.79
CA VAL A 77 -19.06 -2.98 -1.19
C VAL A 77 -17.60 -2.77 -0.84
N VAL A 78 -17.28 -2.86 0.46
CA VAL A 78 -15.90 -2.71 0.92
C VAL A 78 -15.20 -4.05 0.80
N ILE A 79 -14.11 -4.07 0.02
CA ILE A 79 -13.28 -5.26 -0.20
C ILE A 79 -11.87 -4.99 0.33
N HIS A 80 -11.32 -5.98 1.03
CA HIS A 80 -9.93 -6.05 1.48
C HIS A 80 -9.66 -7.48 1.97
N SER A 81 -8.40 -7.84 2.19
CA SER A 81 -8.07 -9.11 2.85
C SER A 81 -8.74 -9.19 4.22
N ASP A 82 -9.49 -10.27 4.45
CA ASP A 82 -10.34 -10.43 5.64
C ASP A 82 -9.52 -10.87 6.87
N MET A 83 -8.73 -9.94 7.38
CA MET A 83 -7.89 -10.13 8.56
C MET A 83 -8.70 -9.91 9.85
N VAL A 84 -8.29 -10.58 10.93
CA VAL A 84 -8.92 -10.39 12.25
C VAL A 84 -8.54 -9.03 12.82
N ARG A 85 -9.54 -8.23 13.21
CA ARG A 85 -9.31 -6.96 13.89
C ARG A 85 -8.81 -7.19 15.32
N THR A 86 -7.73 -6.52 15.72
CA THR A 86 -7.09 -6.73 17.02
C THR A 86 -6.91 -5.45 17.86
N GLY A 87 -6.88 -4.27 17.24
CA GLY A 87 -6.62 -3.00 17.94
C GLY A 87 -7.71 -1.95 17.77
N TRP A 88 -8.10 -1.32 18.87
CA TRP A 88 -9.05 -0.20 18.92
C TRP A 88 -8.45 0.95 19.74
N PHE A 89 -8.88 2.16 19.41
CA PHE A 89 -8.49 3.38 20.12
C PHE A 89 -9.68 4.33 20.17
N ASP A 90 -9.86 4.97 21.33
CA ASP A 90 -10.79 6.06 21.57
C ASP A 90 -10.24 6.98 22.67
N CYS A 91 -10.46 8.28 22.55
CA CYS A 91 -10.14 9.26 23.58
C CYS A 91 -11.15 10.42 23.58
N SER A 92 -10.96 11.38 24.49
CA SER A 92 -11.84 12.55 24.62
C SER A 92 -11.71 13.57 23.49
N ASP A 93 -10.66 13.48 22.67
CA ASP A 93 -10.43 14.38 21.54
C ASP A 93 -11.05 13.79 20.25
N PRO A 94 -12.14 14.37 19.72
CA PRO A 94 -12.79 13.84 18.54
C PRO A 94 -11.90 13.88 17.28
N MET A 95 -10.93 14.80 17.20
CA MET A 95 -10.01 14.85 16.05
C MET A 95 -9.01 13.69 16.07
N LEU A 96 -8.54 13.27 17.25
CA LEU A 96 -7.68 12.10 17.39
C LEU A 96 -8.45 10.80 17.08
N ASN A 97 -9.71 10.71 17.50
CA ASN A 97 -10.58 9.59 17.12
C ASN A 97 -10.78 9.53 15.60
N GLN A 98 -11.03 10.69 14.96
CA GLN A 98 -11.16 10.76 13.51
C GLN A 98 -9.85 10.38 12.80
N LEU A 99 -8.69 10.81 13.30
CA LEU A 99 -7.39 10.41 12.77
C LEU A 99 -7.23 8.88 12.82
N HIS A 100 -7.51 8.25 13.96
CA HIS A 100 -7.44 6.79 14.08
C HIS A 100 -8.40 6.09 13.11
N GLN A 101 -9.64 6.59 12.95
CA GLN A 101 -10.58 6.04 11.96
C GLN A 101 -10.06 6.20 10.53
N ASN A 102 -9.43 7.33 10.20
CA ASN A 102 -8.83 7.55 8.88
C ASN A 102 -7.67 6.58 8.63
N VAL A 103 -6.78 6.38 9.61
CA VAL A 103 -5.67 5.40 9.52
C VAL A 103 -6.21 3.99 9.30
N LEU A 104 -7.26 3.60 10.04
CA LEU A 104 -7.94 2.33 9.85
C LEU A 104 -8.48 2.17 8.42
N TRP A 105 -9.20 3.16 7.90
CA TRP A 105 -9.74 3.09 6.54
C TRP A 105 -8.65 3.10 5.47
N GLY A 106 -7.56 3.84 5.69
CA GLY A 106 -6.37 3.80 4.84
C GLY A 106 -5.73 2.42 4.80
N MET A 107 -5.60 1.75 5.96
CA MET A 107 -5.14 0.37 6.03
C MET A 107 -6.08 -0.58 5.28
N ARG A 108 -7.39 -0.49 5.52
CA ARG A 108 -8.37 -1.36 4.84
C ARG A 108 -8.32 -1.17 3.33
N GLY A 109 -8.13 0.06 2.84
CA GLY A 109 -8.01 0.31 1.40
C GLY A 109 -6.75 -0.31 0.76
N ASN A 110 -5.68 -0.50 1.53
CA ASN A 110 -4.38 -0.90 1.00
C ASN A 110 -3.94 -2.33 1.35
N PHE A 111 -4.76 -3.10 2.06
CA PHE A 111 -4.48 -4.51 2.35
C PHE A 111 -5.41 -5.38 1.52
N LEU A 112 -5.10 -5.49 0.22
CA LEU A 112 -5.88 -6.28 -0.73
C LEU A 112 -4.90 -7.15 -1.53
N ASP A 113 -4.78 -8.42 -1.12
CA ASP A 113 -3.79 -9.41 -1.58
C ASP A 113 -2.32 -9.07 -1.24
N VAL A 114 -1.89 -7.83 -1.49
CA VAL A 114 -0.55 -7.28 -1.15
C VAL A 114 -0.69 -5.92 -0.45
N PRO A 115 0.31 -5.46 0.33
CA PRO A 115 0.25 -4.17 1.02
C PRO A 115 0.55 -3.01 0.05
N THR A 116 -0.48 -2.50 -0.61
CA THR A 116 -0.33 -1.49 -1.67
C THR A 116 -0.04 -0.09 -1.13
N ASP A 117 0.60 0.75 -1.96
CA ASP A 117 0.76 2.18 -1.69
C ASP A 117 -0.57 2.94 -1.70
N CYS A 118 -1.40 2.64 -2.70
CA CYS A 118 -2.68 3.31 -2.89
C CYS A 118 -3.70 2.42 -3.65
N PRO A 119 -5.02 2.58 -3.45
CA PRO A 119 -6.02 1.71 -4.08
C PRO A 119 -6.65 2.23 -5.39
N GLN A 120 -6.36 3.47 -5.79
CA GLN A 120 -7.18 4.23 -6.76
C GLN A 120 -6.53 4.44 -8.12
N ARG A 121 -5.26 4.88 -8.19
CA ARG A 121 -4.60 5.20 -9.47
C ARG A 121 -4.02 3.94 -10.12
N ASP A 122 -3.42 4.11 -11.29
CA ASP A 122 -2.66 3.09 -12.04
C ASP A 122 -1.32 2.72 -11.39
N GLU A 123 -1.36 2.33 -10.10
CA GLU A 123 -0.19 1.90 -9.33
C GLU A 123 -0.56 0.65 -8.52
N ARG A 124 -1.02 0.79 -7.28
CA ARG A 124 -1.59 -0.31 -6.46
C ARG A 124 -0.62 -1.46 -6.31
N ILE A 125 0.64 -1.14 -6.01
CA ILE A 125 1.75 -2.10 -5.94
C ILE A 125 2.37 -2.09 -4.55
N GLY A 126 2.98 -3.22 -4.19
CA GLY A 126 3.53 -3.46 -2.86
C GLY A 126 4.85 -2.73 -2.62
N TRP A 127 4.81 -1.41 -2.51
CA TRP A 127 5.99 -0.60 -2.19
C TRP A 127 6.56 -0.97 -0.81
N THR A 128 7.83 -1.37 -0.81
CA THR A 128 8.47 -1.97 0.36
C THR A 128 8.65 -0.99 1.52
N GLY A 129 8.99 0.27 1.22
CA GLY A 129 9.18 1.32 2.23
C GLY A 129 7.88 1.70 2.95
N ASP A 130 6.77 1.78 2.21
CA ASP A 130 5.45 2.12 2.74
C ASP A 130 5.00 1.11 3.79
N ILE A 131 5.08 -0.19 3.47
CA ILE A 131 4.75 -1.24 4.44
C ILE A 131 5.79 -1.32 5.56
N GLN A 132 7.07 -1.09 5.29
CA GLN A 132 8.12 -1.06 6.32
C GLN A 132 7.76 -0.08 7.43
N VAL A 133 7.43 1.17 7.09
CA VAL A 133 7.13 2.20 8.09
C VAL A 133 5.79 1.95 8.78
N PHE A 134 4.82 1.34 8.08
CA PHE A 134 3.47 1.15 8.59
C PHE A 134 3.25 -0.15 9.38
N THR A 135 4.13 -1.15 9.24
CA THR A 135 3.99 -2.48 9.87
C THR A 135 3.68 -2.41 11.38
N PRO A 136 4.34 -1.57 12.21
CA PRO A 136 4.02 -1.49 13.64
C PRO A 136 2.57 -1.08 13.94
N THR A 137 2.01 -0.19 13.11
CA THR A 137 0.62 0.27 13.21
C THR A 137 -0.32 -0.79 12.66
N ALA A 138 0.01 -1.40 11.52
CA ALA A 138 -0.78 -2.47 10.92
C ALA A 138 -0.96 -3.64 11.89
N ALA A 139 0.12 -4.09 12.54
CA ALA A 139 0.12 -5.18 13.52
C ALA A 139 -0.59 -4.83 14.84
N PHE A 140 -0.78 -3.55 15.15
CA PHE A 140 -1.67 -3.14 16.22
C PHE A 140 -3.13 -3.25 15.81
N LEU A 141 -3.48 -2.77 14.61
CA LEU A 141 -4.86 -2.67 14.15
C LEU A 141 -5.46 -4.04 13.82
N TYR A 142 -4.74 -4.90 13.11
CA TYR A 142 -5.17 -6.22 12.69
C TYR A 142 -4.11 -7.28 12.97
N ASP A 143 -4.53 -8.55 12.96
CA ASP A 143 -3.60 -9.67 12.79
C ASP A 143 -3.13 -9.72 11.32
N VAL A 144 -1.92 -9.20 11.10
CA VAL A 144 -1.26 -9.16 9.79
C VAL A 144 -0.20 -10.25 9.64
N SER A 145 -0.08 -11.16 10.61
CA SER A 145 0.99 -12.17 10.67
C SER A 145 1.02 -13.03 9.40
N GLY A 146 -0.09 -13.68 9.05
CA GLY A 146 -0.18 -14.52 7.85
C GLY A 146 -0.06 -13.74 6.54
N PHE A 147 -0.65 -12.54 6.49
CA PHE A 147 -0.60 -11.68 5.31
C PHE A 147 0.83 -11.25 4.98
N LEU A 148 1.53 -10.66 5.97
CA LEU A 148 2.89 -10.19 5.77
C LEU A 148 3.92 -11.32 5.74
N ALA A 149 3.70 -12.44 6.43
CA ALA A 149 4.54 -13.62 6.27
C ALA A 149 4.47 -14.18 4.83
N SER A 150 3.30 -14.13 4.19
CA SER A 150 3.17 -14.52 2.79
C SER A 150 3.92 -13.57 1.88
N TRP A 151 3.68 -12.26 2.01
CA TRP A 151 4.36 -11.24 1.23
C TRP A 151 5.89 -11.26 1.40
N LEU A 152 6.39 -11.51 2.61
CA LEU A 152 7.83 -11.65 2.87
C LEU A 152 8.47 -12.85 2.16
N ARG A 153 7.71 -13.92 1.87
CA ARG A 153 8.22 -15.03 1.04
C ARG A 153 8.45 -14.56 -0.39
N ASP A 154 7.53 -13.77 -0.95
CA ASP A 154 7.68 -13.21 -2.29
C ASP A 154 8.86 -12.24 -2.34
N LEU A 155 9.00 -11.39 -1.31
CA LEU A 155 10.15 -10.49 -1.16
C LEU A 155 11.46 -11.25 -1.19
N ALA A 156 11.62 -12.31 -0.39
CA ALA A 156 12.84 -13.09 -0.33
C ALA A 156 13.16 -13.80 -1.66
N ILE A 157 12.12 -14.29 -2.36
CA ILE A 157 12.26 -14.92 -3.69
C ILE A 157 12.76 -13.90 -4.73
N GLU A 158 12.24 -12.68 -4.70
CA GLU A 158 12.63 -11.63 -5.64
C GLU A 158 13.99 -11.04 -5.31
N GLN A 159 14.27 -10.78 -4.03
CA GLN A 159 15.58 -10.33 -3.54
C GLN A 159 16.71 -11.26 -3.99
N ALA A 160 16.47 -12.58 -3.97
CA ALA A 160 17.46 -13.56 -4.41
C ALA A 160 17.86 -13.41 -5.89
N LYS A 161 16.98 -12.84 -6.74
CA LYS A 161 17.27 -12.56 -8.16
C LYS A 161 18.23 -11.37 -8.34
N PHE A 162 18.37 -10.53 -7.31
CA PHE A 162 19.17 -9.29 -7.32
C PHE A 162 20.34 -9.34 -6.33
N ASN A 163 20.89 -10.53 -6.06
CA ASN A 163 22.07 -10.73 -5.21
C ASN A 163 21.98 -10.02 -3.85
N GLY A 164 20.83 -10.18 -3.16
CA GLY A 164 20.60 -9.61 -1.84
C GLY A 164 19.99 -8.20 -1.85
N SER A 165 19.98 -7.50 -3.00
CA SER A 165 19.26 -6.24 -3.15
C SER A 165 17.75 -6.48 -3.13
N VAL A 166 17.01 -5.72 -2.33
CA VAL A 166 15.55 -5.83 -2.25
C VAL A 166 14.93 -4.86 -3.25
N PRO A 167 14.00 -5.29 -4.12
CA PRO A 167 13.35 -4.38 -5.07
C PRO A 167 12.49 -3.32 -4.36
N PHE A 168 12.25 -2.18 -5.02
CA PHE A 168 11.36 -1.13 -4.51
C PHE A 168 9.93 -1.59 -4.26
N VAL A 169 9.46 -2.54 -5.07
CA VAL A 169 8.10 -3.07 -5.01
C VAL A 169 8.15 -4.58 -5.05
N VAL A 170 7.23 -5.23 -4.32
CA VAL A 170 7.05 -6.68 -4.29
C VAL A 170 5.55 -6.96 -4.45
N PRO A 171 5.12 -7.66 -5.52
CA PRO A 171 5.93 -8.25 -6.60
C PRO A 171 6.63 -7.23 -7.51
N ASP A 172 7.83 -7.56 -8.01
CA ASP A 172 8.67 -6.69 -8.83
C ASP A 172 8.18 -6.61 -10.28
N ILE A 173 7.84 -5.38 -10.68
CA ILE A 173 7.50 -5.00 -12.05
C ILE A 173 8.35 -3.84 -12.57
N MET A 174 9.31 -3.36 -11.77
CA MET A 174 10.10 -2.16 -12.04
C MET A 174 11.55 -2.48 -12.45
N GLY A 175 11.99 -3.73 -12.28
CA GLY A 175 13.34 -4.15 -12.62
C GLY A 175 14.30 -3.75 -11.51
N GLY A 176 14.45 -4.66 -10.54
CA GLY A 176 15.08 -4.46 -9.23
C GLY A 176 16.22 -3.44 -9.10
N ASN A 177 16.08 -2.63 -8.06
CA ASN A 177 17.13 -1.94 -7.31
C ASN A 177 16.56 -1.55 -5.95
N GLY A 178 17.36 -1.67 -4.89
CA GLY A 178 16.98 -1.25 -3.54
C GLY A 178 17.51 0.13 -3.18
N ALA A 179 16.82 0.79 -2.25
CA ALA A 179 17.30 1.98 -1.56
C ALA A 179 17.04 1.84 -0.06
N ALA A 180 17.66 2.70 0.74
CA ALA A 180 17.41 2.75 2.16
C ALA A 180 15.94 3.03 2.48
N ALA A 181 15.48 2.56 3.64
CA ALA A 181 14.08 2.46 4.08
C ALA A 181 13.24 1.45 3.28
N TRP A 182 13.33 1.45 1.95
CA TRP A 182 12.58 0.52 1.10
C TRP A 182 13.12 -0.90 1.21
N GLY A 183 14.41 -1.11 0.91
CA GLY A 183 15.00 -2.44 0.99
C GLY A 183 15.13 -2.96 2.43
N ASP A 184 15.19 -2.06 3.40
CA ASP A 184 15.19 -2.39 4.83
C ASP A 184 13.88 -3.08 5.28
N ALA A 185 12.83 -3.10 4.45
CA ALA A 185 11.66 -3.93 4.66
C ALA A 185 12.00 -5.41 4.92
N ALA A 186 13.05 -5.92 4.25
CA ALA A 186 13.54 -7.30 4.45
C ALA A 186 13.96 -7.57 5.90
N VAL A 187 14.38 -6.55 6.64
CA VAL A 187 14.87 -6.67 8.02
C VAL A 187 13.80 -6.19 9.01
N VAL A 188 13.22 -5.02 8.78
CA VAL A 188 12.37 -4.35 9.75
C VAL A 188 11.00 -5.03 9.87
N VAL A 189 10.40 -5.46 8.76
CA VAL A 189 9.08 -6.10 8.78
C VAL A 189 9.10 -7.41 9.59
N PRO A 190 9.98 -8.40 9.30
CA PRO A 190 10.02 -9.63 10.09
C PRO A 190 10.38 -9.38 11.56
N TRP A 191 11.26 -8.42 11.85
CA TRP A 191 11.58 -8.03 13.22
C TRP A 191 10.35 -7.49 13.98
N VAL A 192 9.57 -6.60 13.37
CA VAL A 192 8.35 -6.06 13.99
C VAL A 192 7.30 -7.16 14.19
N LEU A 193 7.13 -8.07 13.21
CA LEU A 193 6.23 -9.21 13.35
C LEU A 193 6.63 -10.08 14.54
N TYR A 194 7.91 -10.40 14.67
CA TYR A 194 8.42 -11.11 15.85
C TYR A 194 8.11 -10.37 17.16
N GLN A 195 8.38 -9.05 17.22
CA GLN A 195 8.10 -8.27 18.43
C GLN A 195 6.61 -8.20 18.80
N ARG A 196 5.71 -8.27 17.81
CA ARG A 196 4.26 -8.14 18.02
C ARG A 196 3.58 -9.47 18.31
N TYR A 197 4.02 -10.55 17.67
CA TYR A 197 3.38 -11.86 17.75
C TYR A 197 4.18 -12.91 18.53
N GLY A 198 5.47 -12.68 18.76
CA GLY A 198 6.36 -13.61 19.49
C GLY A 198 6.68 -14.90 18.72
N ASP A 199 6.35 -14.97 17.43
CA ASP A 199 6.61 -16.13 16.59
C ASP A 199 8.07 -16.12 16.10
N LEU A 200 8.88 -17.07 16.58
CA LEU A 200 10.27 -17.22 16.15
C LEU A 200 10.39 -17.73 14.71
N ALA A 201 9.37 -18.42 14.18
CA ALA A 201 9.42 -19.01 12.85
C ALA A 201 9.55 -17.95 11.74
N ILE A 202 9.04 -16.73 11.97
CA ILE A 202 9.22 -15.62 11.02
C ILE A 202 10.68 -15.22 10.91
N LEU A 203 11.42 -15.19 12.03
CA LEU A 203 12.85 -14.90 12.02
C LEU A 203 13.61 -16.07 11.40
N GLU A 204 13.33 -17.31 11.79
CA GLU A 204 13.99 -18.49 11.21
C GLU A 204 13.84 -18.55 9.68
N THR A 205 12.66 -18.22 9.17
CA THR A 205 12.37 -18.24 7.73
C THR A 205 13.01 -17.07 6.99
N GLN A 206 13.06 -15.88 7.60
CA GLN A 206 13.50 -14.66 6.95
C GLN A 206 14.96 -14.29 7.24
N PHE A 207 15.63 -14.93 8.20
CA PHE A 207 16.96 -14.55 8.64
C PHE A 207 17.99 -14.48 7.51
N LYS A 208 17.93 -15.43 6.56
CA LYS A 208 18.79 -15.37 5.37
C LYS A 208 18.54 -14.12 4.54
N SER A 209 17.28 -13.77 4.27
CA SER A 209 16.89 -12.55 3.54
C SER A 209 17.36 -11.28 4.26
N MET A 210 17.25 -11.27 5.59
CA MET A 210 17.73 -10.18 6.44
C MET A 210 19.25 -9.99 6.32
N CYS A 211 20.02 -11.07 6.43
CA CYS A 211 21.48 -11.04 6.27
C CYS A 211 21.89 -10.64 4.85
N ASP A 212 21.25 -11.22 3.83
CA ASP A 212 21.56 -10.93 2.42
C ASP A 212 21.39 -9.43 2.11
N TRP A 213 20.39 -8.76 2.71
CA TRP A 213 20.21 -7.31 2.57
C TRP A 213 21.34 -6.53 3.25
N VAL A 214 21.65 -6.85 4.50
CA VAL A 214 22.72 -6.17 5.26
C VAL A 214 24.08 -6.36 4.57
N ASP A 215 24.38 -7.56 4.10
CA ASP A 215 25.61 -7.88 3.37
C ASP A 215 25.67 -7.16 2.01
N HIS A 216 24.54 -7.08 1.29
CA HIS A 216 24.45 -6.30 0.07
C HIS A 216 24.80 -4.83 0.31
N VAL A 217 24.16 -4.20 1.32
CA VAL A 217 24.41 -2.80 1.66
C VAL A 217 25.84 -2.60 2.16
N ALA A 218 26.39 -3.52 2.96
CA ALA A 218 27.78 -3.47 3.41
C ALA A 218 28.76 -3.49 2.22
N GLY A 219 28.48 -4.28 1.18
CA GLY A 219 29.25 -4.29 -0.06
C GLY A 219 29.22 -2.96 -0.81
N VAL A 220 28.07 -2.25 -0.79
CA VAL A 220 27.91 -0.92 -1.39
C VAL A 220 28.60 0.16 -0.55
N ALA A 221 28.50 0.07 0.78
CA ALA A 221 29.09 1.02 1.72
C ALA A 221 30.62 0.90 1.82
N GLY A 222 31.18 -0.27 1.49
CA GLY A 222 32.62 -0.48 1.48
C GLY A 222 33.29 -0.36 2.86
N GLU A 223 34.59 -0.08 2.89
CA GLU A 223 35.41 -0.15 4.11
C GLU A 223 35.10 0.91 5.18
N ASN A 224 34.49 2.03 4.78
CA ASN A 224 34.13 3.10 5.71
C ASN A 224 32.72 2.90 6.33
N TYR A 225 31.97 1.89 5.85
CA TYR A 225 30.60 1.59 6.27
C TYR A 225 29.62 2.77 6.10
N LEU A 226 29.90 3.69 5.16
CA LEU A 226 29.00 4.79 4.82
C LEU A 226 28.32 4.48 3.50
N TRP A 227 26.98 4.43 3.51
CA TRP A 227 26.20 4.27 2.30
C TRP A 227 26.00 5.64 1.62
N ASP A 228 27.04 6.08 0.92
CA ASP A 228 27.12 7.42 0.30
C ASP A 228 27.00 7.42 -1.23
N SER A 229 26.68 6.27 -1.82
CA SER A 229 26.52 6.06 -3.25
C SER A 229 25.19 5.41 -3.61
N GLY A 230 24.85 5.46 -4.91
CA GLY A 230 23.58 4.96 -5.42
C GLY A 230 22.42 5.95 -5.27
N PHE A 231 21.30 5.65 -5.92
CA PHE A 231 20.09 6.45 -5.82
C PHE A 231 19.38 6.19 -4.48
N GLN A 232 18.84 7.25 -3.87
CA GLN A 232 18.09 7.17 -2.62
C GLN A 232 16.78 7.97 -2.73
N LEU A 233 15.68 7.38 -2.28
CA LEU A 233 14.39 8.08 -2.15
C LEU A 233 14.39 9.08 -0.97
N GLY A 234 15.20 8.81 0.05
CA GLY A 234 15.42 9.69 1.19
C GLY A 234 14.16 9.88 2.04
N VAL A 235 14.00 11.08 2.63
CA VAL A 235 12.77 11.46 3.36
C VAL A 235 11.70 11.86 2.34
N TRP A 236 11.18 10.87 1.64
CA TRP A 236 10.18 11.04 0.59
C TRP A 236 8.97 11.83 1.08
N LEU A 237 8.51 12.80 0.28
CA LEU A 237 7.41 13.71 0.60
C LEU A 237 7.64 14.57 1.86
N ASP A 238 8.90 14.96 2.12
CA ASP A 238 9.21 16.06 3.03
C ASP A 238 8.31 17.28 2.68
N PRO A 239 7.64 17.92 3.65
CA PRO A 239 6.76 19.07 3.39
C PRO A 239 7.40 20.25 2.65
N SER A 240 8.74 20.31 2.63
CA SER A 240 9.52 21.32 1.93
C SER A 240 10.08 20.86 0.58
N ALA A 241 9.87 19.59 0.20
CA ALA A 241 10.21 19.10 -1.13
C ALA A 241 9.27 19.72 -2.19
N PRO A 242 9.77 20.04 -3.39
CA PRO A 242 8.92 20.46 -4.50
C PRO A 242 7.90 19.36 -4.88
N PRO A 243 6.65 19.70 -5.23
CA PRO A 243 5.64 18.71 -5.62
C PRO A 243 6.03 17.84 -6.83
N ASP A 244 6.86 18.37 -7.74
CA ASP A 244 7.39 17.69 -8.92
C ASP A 244 8.69 16.92 -8.65
N ASN A 245 9.25 17.05 -7.44
CA ASN A 245 10.46 16.37 -7.02
C ASN A 245 10.39 15.93 -5.54
N PRO A 246 9.58 14.91 -5.23
CA PRO A 246 9.27 14.49 -3.85
C PRO A 246 10.44 13.86 -3.07
N PHE A 247 11.57 13.54 -3.72
CA PHE A 247 12.78 13.04 -3.05
C PHE A 247 13.77 14.14 -2.65
N MET A 248 13.53 15.40 -3.06
CA MET A 248 14.35 16.58 -2.70
C MET A 248 14.05 17.06 -1.27
N ALA A 249 14.27 16.20 -0.28
CA ALA A 249 14.11 16.52 1.13
C ALA A 249 15.22 17.43 1.67
N ARG A 250 14.99 18.03 2.85
CA ARG A 250 16.03 18.81 3.56
C ARG A 250 17.17 17.93 4.06
N THR A 251 16.85 16.70 4.46
CA THR A 251 17.83 15.72 4.92
C THR A 251 18.44 15.03 3.71
N ALA A 252 19.77 15.09 3.58
CA ALA A 252 20.46 14.43 2.48
C ALA A 252 20.22 12.91 2.51
N GLY A 253 19.89 12.32 1.35
CA GLY A 253 19.55 10.89 1.24
C GLY A 253 20.63 9.95 1.76
N VAL A 254 21.91 10.30 1.60
CA VAL A 254 23.06 9.52 2.12
C VAL A 254 23.11 9.43 3.65
N ILE A 255 22.60 10.43 4.36
CA ILE A 255 22.49 10.41 5.83
C ILE A 255 21.41 9.40 6.23
N VAL A 256 20.26 9.44 5.56
CA VAL A 256 19.18 8.48 5.76
C VAL A 256 19.67 7.06 5.46
N ALA A 257 20.40 6.88 4.35
CA ALA A 257 20.91 5.59 3.93
C ALA A 257 21.89 4.97 4.92
N SER A 258 22.87 5.74 5.39
CA SER A 258 23.82 5.26 6.40
C SER A 258 23.13 4.97 7.74
N ALA A 259 22.12 5.76 8.13
CA ALA A 259 21.35 5.52 9.35
C ALA A 259 20.53 4.22 9.28
N TYR A 260 19.85 3.98 8.16
CA TYR A 260 19.09 2.76 7.95
C TYR A 260 19.98 1.52 7.84
N PHE A 261 21.14 1.63 7.19
CA PHE A 261 22.12 0.54 7.18
C PHE A 261 22.54 0.13 8.59
N ALA A 262 22.92 1.12 9.42
CA ALA A 262 23.29 0.87 10.81
C ALA A 262 22.13 0.27 11.62
N TYR A 263 20.90 0.75 11.39
CA TYR A 263 19.70 0.24 12.05
C TYR A 263 19.41 -1.22 11.69
N SER A 264 19.40 -1.56 10.40
CA SER A 264 19.17 -2.92 9.92
C SER A 264 20.24 -3.88 10.42
N ALA A 265 21.53 -3.50 10.36
CA ALA A 265 22.61 -4.31 10.91
C ALA A 265 22.44 -4.55 12.43
N ALA A 266 22.00 -3.53 13.19
CA ALA A 266 21.74 -3.66 14.62
C ALA A 266 20.53 -4.54 14.95
N LEU A 267 19.52 -4.60 14.08
CA LEU A 267 18.39 -5.54 14.23
C LEU A 267 18.83 -6.98 13.96
N VAL A 268 19.58 -7.21 12.87
CA VAL A 268 20.09 -8.55 12.53
C VAL A 268 21.00 -9.08 13.66
N ALA A 269 21.83 -8.23 14.26
CA ALA A 269 22.71 -8.61 15.36
C ALA A 269 22.00 -9.00 16.67
N GLN A 270 20.68 -8.75 16.79
CA GLN A 270 19.89 -9.13 17.96
C GLN A 270 19.29 -10.54 17.88
N ILE A 271 19.40 -11.19 16.71
CA ILE A 271 18.89 -12.54 16.42
C ILE A 271 20.00 -13.56 16.69
#